data_AF-A0A7S2A8N2-F1
#
_entry.id   AF-A0A7S2A8N2-F1
#
_cell.length_a   1.000
_cell.length_b   1.000
_cell.length_c   1.000
_cell.angle_alpha   90.00
_cell.angle_beta   90.00
_cell.angle_gamma   90.00
#
_symmetry.space_group_name_H-M   'P 1'
#
loop_
_entity.id
_entity.type
_entity.pdbx_description
1 polymer ?
#
loop_
_entity_poly.entity_id
_entity_poly.type
_entity_poly.pdbx_seq_one_letter_code
_entity_poly.pdbx_strand_id
1 'polypeptide(L)'
;SGAEGSASVVRSLLSNAIRDPFEPKYRRVNLNNKTIKAKVGGYAQCLSILKSAGFVPDAGGDPNVLALSGGRKAANVAPLVVARDAIDKWIDRNRYNIAAAARKKKEDEDRIRLAEELANAPEEESDEEEEEYVDPDACVIKARVEGKKRLHDLEMRAEDTLGDIVSALFPKGTGEGEEVRVTCAARRLIVSSKDKGAMSRTLRECKLTPSASVVVKVISSATEEAAAKDAEAAKKRMAERAQARRDRKKAAEQTMQSSGIYSKDDNAKG
;
A
#
# COMPACT_ATOMS: atom_id res chain seq x y z
N SER A 1 -18.78 -13.04 -4.98
CA SER A 1 -18.43 -13.71 -3.70
C SER A 1 -17.20 -14.56 -3.92
N GLY A 2 -16.11 -14.28 -3.19
CA GLY A 2 -14.83 -14.98 -3.37
C GLY A 2 -14.82 -16.38 -2.76
N ALA A 3 -13.94 -17.25 -3.27
CA ALA A 3 -13.75 -18.64 -2.82
C ALA A 3 -13.45 -18.75 -1.31
N GLU A 4 -12.82 -17.73 -0.72
CA GLU A 4 -12.57 -17.63 0.73
C GLU A 4 -13.87 -17.57 1.55
N GLY A 5 -14.84 -16.77 1.11
CA GLY A 5 -16.11 -16.63 1.82
C GLY A 5 -16.88 -17.96 1.86
N SER A 6 -16.76 -18.76 0.80
CA SER A 6 -17.30 -20.12 0.71
C SER A 6 -16.53 -21.09 1.63
N ALA A 7 -15.20 -21.08 1.56
CA ALA A 7 -14.34 -21.93 2.40
C ALA A 7 -14.54 -21.66 3.90
N SER A 8 -14.68 -20.39 4.30
CA SER A 8 -14.93 -19.99 5.70
C SER A 8 -16.29 -20.48 6.22
N VAL A 9 -17.33 -20.46 5.38
CA VAL A 9 -18.63 -21.02 5.75
C VAL A 9 -18.55 -22.53 5.91
N VAL A 10 -17.92 -23.26 4.97
CA VAL A 10 -17.74 -24.71 5.09
C VAL A 10 -16.94 -25.06 6.34
N ARG A 11 -15.82 -24.36 6.59
CA ARG A 11 -15.02 -24.51 7.81
C ARG A 11 -15.85 -24.32 9.09
N SER A 12 -16.71 -23.31 9.11
CA SER A 12 -17.57 -23.03 10.27
C SER A 12 -18.60 -24.13 10.51
N LEU A 13 -19.20 -24.68 9.44
CA LEU A 13 -20.12 -25.81 9.52
C LEU A 13 -19.42 -27.07 10.08
N LEU A 14 -18.22 -27.38 9.57
CA LEU A 14 -17.43 -28.50 10.07
C LEU A 14 -17.02 -28.29 11.53
N SER A 15 -16.59 -27.08 11.90
CA SER A 15 -16.15 -26.76 13.27
C SER A 15 -17.27 -26.92 14.29
N ASN A 16 -18.49 -26.48 13.94
CA ASN A 16 -19.65 -26.65 14.82
C ASN A 16 -20.00 -28.13 15.01
N ALA A 17 -19.94 -28.93 13.95
CA ALA A 17 -20.19 -30.38 14.02
C ALA A 17 -19.09 -31.14 14.79
N ILE A 18 -17.84 -30.64 14.77
CA ILE A 18 -16.73 -31.19 15.56
C ILE A 18 -16.88 -30.85 17.04
N ARG A 19 -17.21 -29.59 17.36
CA ARG A 19 -17.31 -29.11 18.74
C ARG A 19 -18.47 -29.77 19.48
N ASP A 20 -19.62 -29.86 18.83
CA ASP A 20 -20.87 -30.32 19.42
C ASP A 20 -21.47 -31.48 18.58
N PRO A 21 -20.83 -32.67 18.55
CA PRO A 21 -21.15 -33.74 17.60
C PRO A 21 -22.48 -34.45 17.87
N PHE A 22 -23.03 -34.34 19.08
CA PHE A 22 -24.30 -34.95 19.45
C PHE A 22 -25.51 -34.03 19.22
N GLU A 23 -25.25 -32.75 18.95
CA GLU A 23 -26.30 -31.75 18.77
C GLU A 23 -26.83 -31.79 17.33
N PRO A 24 -28.13 -32.09 17.12
CA PRO A 24 -28.68 -32.33 15.78
C PRO A 24 -28.65 -31.10 14.88
N LYS A 25 -28.69 -29.89 15.44
CA LYS A 25 -28.67 -28.64 14.67
C LYS A 25 -27.34 -28.40 13.94
N TYR A 26 -26.23 -28.90 14.48
CA TYR A 26 -24.91 -28.75 13.86
C TYR A 26 -24.57 -29.87 12.88
N ARG A 27 -25.37 -30.92 12.90
CA ARG A 27 -25.24 -32.06 11.99
C ARG A 27 -26.13 -31.96 10.75
N ARG A 28 -26.96 -30.93 10.66
CA ARG A 28 -27.85 -30.68 9.53
C ARG A 28 -27.49 -29.33 8.89
N VAL A 29 -27.35 -29.34 7.57
CA VAL A 29 -27.02 -28.16 6.78
C VAL A 29 -28.17 -27.92 5.80
N ASN A 30 -28.89 -26.82 6.00
CA ASN A 30 -29.96 -26.41 5.10
C ASN A 30 -29.39 -25.55 3.96
N LEU A 31 -29.37 -26.10 2.74
CA LEU A 31 -28.88 -25.44 1.53
C LEU A 31 -29.79 -24.28 1.08
N ASN A 32 -31.03 -24.19 1.57
CA ASN A 32 -31.93 -23.07 1.29
C ASN A 32 -31.66 -21.84 2.16
N ASN A 33 -30.84 -21.95 3.22
CA ASN A 33 -30.47 -20.80 4.02
C ASN A 33 -29.78 -19.74 3.14
N LYS A 34 -30.20 -18.47 3.23
CA LYS A 34 -29.71 -17.37 2.37
C LYS A 34 -28.18 -17.33 2.25
N THR A 35 -27.47 -17.49 3.36
CA THR A 35 -26.01 -17.45 3.41
C THR A 35 -25.37 -18.71 2.83
N ILE A 36 -25.92 -19.88 3.14
CA ILE A 36 -25.42 -21.17 2.67
C ILE A 36 -25.70 -21.33 1.17
N LYS A 37 -26.88 -20.94 0.69
CA LYS A 37 -27.24 -20.94 -0.73
C LYS A 37 -26.28 -20.09 -1.55
N ALA A 38 -26.02 -18.85 -1.10
CA ALA A 38 -25.17 -17.91 -1.80
C ALA A 38 -23.67 -18.29 -1.81
N LYS A 39 -23.19 -18.97 -0.76
CA LYS A 39 -21.74 -19.26 -0.58
C LYS A 39 -21.36 -20.71 -0.77
N VAL A 40 -22.29 -21.67 -0.64
CA VAL A 40 -22.01 -23.11 -0.65
C VAL A 40 -22.89 -23.82 -1.67
N GLY A 41 -24.20 -23.55 -1.66
CA GLY A 41 -25.19 -24.26 -2.49
C GLY A 41 -24.96 -24.13 -4.00
N GLY A 42 -24.41 -23.00 -4.45
CA GLY A 42 -24.06 -22.78 -5.86
C GLY A 42 -22.69 -23.31 -6.30
N TYR A 43 -21.88 -23.85 -5.39
CA TYR A 43 -20.49 -24.26 -5.68
C TYR A 43 -20.31 -25.77 -5.52
N ALA A 44 -20.16 -26.48 -6.65
CA ALA A 44 -20.01 -27.93 -6.68
C ALA A 44 -18.84 -28.44 -5.83
N GLN A 45 -17.74 -27.68 -5.75
CA GLN A 45 -16.57 -28.04 -4.96
C GLN A 45 -16.88 -28.04 -3.44
N CYS A 46 -17.65 -27.07 -2.96
CA CYS A 46 -18.04 -27.00 -1.55
C CYS A 46 -18.96 -28.16 -1.17
N LEU A 47 -19.89 -28.51 -2.06
CA LEU A 47 -20.76 -29.68 -1.88
C LEU A 47 -19.96 -30.99 -1.89
N SER A 48 -18.94 -31.11 -2.74
CA SER A 48 -18.05 -32.28 -2.77
C SER A 48 -17.27 -32.45 -1.46
N ILE A 49 -16.77 -31.35 -0.88
CA ILE A 49 -16.07 -31.37 0.41
C ILE A 49 -17.01 -31.86 1.52
N LEU A 50 -18.24 -31.32 1.59
CA LEU A 50 -19.23 -31.76 2.58
C LEU A 50 -19.57 -33.24 2.42
N LYS A 51 -19.77 -33.72 1.18
CA LYS A 51 -20.02 -35.14 0.90
C LYS A 51 -18.86 -36.03 1.33
N SER A 52 -17.63 -35.64 1.01
CA SER A 52 -16.41 -36.36 1.41
C SER A 52 -16.22 -36.40 2.92
N ALA A 53 -16.68 -35.36 3.63
CA ALA A 53 -16.66 -35.28 5.08
C ALA A 53 -17.81 -36.07 5.76
N GLY A 54 -18.71 -36.68 4.98
CA GLY A 54 -19.77 -37.55 5.47
C GLY A 54 -21.17 -36.92 5.54
N PHE A 55 -21.37 -35.74 4.95
CA PHE A 55 -22.70 -35.15 4.78
C PHE A 55 -23.40 -35.76 3.57
N VAL A 56 -24.56 -36.36 3.81
CA VAL A 56 -25.40 -36.98 2.77
C VAL A 56 -26.78 -36.32 2.78
N PRO A 57 -27.56 -36.39 1.70
CA PRO A 57 -28.96 -35.96 1.73
C PRO A 57 -29.69 -36.57 2.92
N ASP A 58 -30.50 -35.75 3.58
CA ASP A 58 -31.22 -36.20 4.77
C ASP A 58 -32.18 -37.34 4.43
N ALA A 59 -32.27 -38.33 5.32
CA ALA A 59 -33.14 -39.49 5.12
C ALA A 59 -34.63 -39.11 5.12
N GLY A 60 -34.98 -37.91 5.61
CA GLY A 60 -36.32 -37.33 5.59
C GLY A 60 -36.80 -36.84 4.22
N GLY A 61 -36.02 -37.00 3.15
CA GLY A 61 -36.48 -36.77 1.77
C GLY A 61 -36.25 -35.36 1.21
N ASP A 62 -35.79 -34.41 2.02
CA ASP A 62 -35.48 -33.06 1.54
C ASP A 62 -34.11 -33.01 0.83
N PRO A 63 -34.03 -32.82 -0.50
CA PRO A 63 -32.76 -32.78 -1.24
C PRO A 63 -31.92 -31.55 -0.88
N ASN A 64 -32.53 -30.55 -0.25
CA ASN A 64 -31.90 -29.31 0.17
C ASN A 64 -31.35 -29.37 1.59
N VAL A 65 -31.47 -30.50 2.29
CA VAL A 65 -30.90 -30.67 3.63
C VAL A 65 -29.86 -31.78 3.57
N LEU A 66 -28.63 -31.45 4.01
CA LEU A 66 -27.57 -32.43 4.17
C LEU A 66 -27.43 -32.79 5.65
N ALA A 67 -27.44 -34.07 5.98
CA ALA A 67 -27.26 -34.60 7.32
C ALA A 67 -25.95 -35.41 7.43
N LEU A 68 -25.22 -35.19 8.52
CA LEU A 68 -24.02 -35.96 8.83
C LEU A 68 -24.38 -37.42 9.13
N SER A 69 -23.71 -38.36 8.46
CA SER A 69 -23.93 -39.80 8.61
C SER A 69 -25.38 -40.26 8.37
N GLY A 70 -26.16 -39.48 7.60
CA GLY A 70 -27.58 -39.78 7.31
C GLY A 70 -28.48 -39.70 8.53
N GLY A 71 -28.17 -38.83 9.50
CA GLY A 71 -28.99 -38.63 10.70
C GLY A 71 -28.69 -39.59 11.86
N ARG A 72 -27.78 -40.55 11.71
CA ARG A 72 -27.41 -41.52 12.76
C ARG A 72 -26.84 -40.87 14.04
N LYS A 73 -27.21 -41.36 15.23
CA LYS A 73 -26.81 -40.75 16.52
C LYS A 73 -25.29 -40.67 16.73
N ALA A 74 -24.54 -41.68 16.30
CA ALA A 74 -23.08 -41.66 16.31
C ALA A 74 -22.55 -41.14 14.97
N ALA A 75 -21.75 -40.07 15.01
CA ALA A 75 -21.07 -39.53 13.85
C ALA A 75 -19.56 -39.68 14.01
N ASN A 76 -18.88 -40.25 13.01
CA ASN A 76 -17.43 -40.25 12.98
C ASN A 76 -16.95 -38.81 12.65
N VAL A 77 -16.25 -38.19 13.60
CA VAL A 77 -15.78 -36.81 13.49
C VAL A 77 -14.44 -36.74 12.75
N ALA A 78 -13.70 -37.84 12.62
CA ALA A 78 -12.36 -37.83 12.02
C ALA A 78 -12.32 -37.26 10.58
N PRO A 79 -13.25 -37.62 9.67
CA PRO A 79 -13.31 -37.01 8.34
C PRO A 79 -13.58 -35.50 8.37
N LEU A 80 -14.35 -35.02 9.35
CA LEU A 80 -14.62 -33.59 9.54
C LEU A 80 -13.35 -32.83 9.94
N VAL A 81 -12.56 -33.39 10.86
CA VAL A 81 -11.29 -32.79 11.30
C VAL A 81 -10.31 -32.71 10.14
N VAL A 82 -10.13 -33.78 9.38
CA VAL A 82 -9.25 -33.80 8.21
C VAL A 82 -9.67 -32.78 7.16
N ALA A 83 -10.97 -32.69 6.87
CA ALA A 83 -11.50 -31.70 5.93
C ALA A 83 -11.29 -30.27 6.43
N ARG A 84 -11.51 -30.01 7.73
CA ARG A 84 -11.28 -28.69 8.34
C ARG A 84 -9.81 -28.29 8.24
N ASP A 85 -8.90 -29.18 8.59
CA ASP A 85 -7.45 -28.91 8.55
C ASP A 85 -6.95 -28.68 7.12
N ALA A 86 -7.52 -29.39 6.14
CA ALA A 86 -7.22 -29.16 4.72
C ALA A 86 -7.67 -27.76 4.27
N ILE A 87 -8.85 -27.31 4.72
CA ILE A 87 -9.35 -25.96 4.45
C ILE A 87 -8.47 -24.93 5.17
N ASP A 88 -8.12 -25.14 6.44
CA ASP A 88 -7.23 -24.24 7.20
C ASP A 88 -5.89 -24.07 6.48
N LYS A 89 -5.24 -25.17 6.08
CA LYS A 89 -3.98 -25.14 5.32
C LYS A 89 -4.12 -24.49 3.95
N TRP A 90 -5.30 -24.57 3.31
CA TRP A 90 -5.55 -23.92 2.03
C TRP A 90 -5.77 -22.42 2.21
N ILE A 91 -6.49 -22.00 3.26
CA ILE A 91 -6.68 -20.59 3.62
C ILE A 91 -5.32 -19.97 3.96
N ASP A 92 -4.52 -20.62 4.79
CA ASP A 92 -3.20 -20.13 5.19
C ASP A 92 -2.24 -19.98 4.00
N ARG A 93 -2.22 -20.96 3.09
CA ARG A 93 -1.41 -20.88 1.86
C ARG A 93 -1.88 -19.79 0.92
N ASN A 94 -3.19 -19.57 0.83
CA ASN A 94 -3.74 -18.52 -0.02
C ASN A 94 -3.84 -17.17 0.66
N ARG A 95 -3.46 -17.04 1.94
CA ARG A 95 -3.56 -15.80 2.73
C ARG A 95 -2.90 -14.61 2.06
N TYR A 96 -1.77 -14.83 1.37
CA TYR A 96 -1.08 -13.79 0.59
C TYR A 96 -1.86 -13.38 -0.67
N ASN A 97 -2.37 -14.34 -1.44
CA ASN A 97 -3.22 -14.08 -2.61
C ASN A 97 -4.54 -13.41 -2.22
N ILE A 98 -5.08 -13.78 -1.06
CA ILE A 98 -6.28 -13.20 -0.45
C ILE A 98 -6.03 -11.77 -0.01
N ALA A 99 -4.92 -11.49 0.68
CA ALA A 99 -4.56 -10.13 1.07
C ALA A 99 -4.36 -9.22 -0.16
N ALA A 100 -3.75 -9.73 -1.23
CA ALA A 100 -3.60 -9.01 -2.48
C ALA A 100 -4.95 -8.75 -3.17
N ALA A 101 -5.82 -9.76 -3.25
CA ALA A 101 -7.15 -9.61 -3.84
C ALA A 101 -8.09 -8.69 -3.01
N ALA A 102 -7.97 -8.71 -1.69
CA ALA A 102 -8.72 -7.83 -0.79
C ALA A 102 -8.28 -6.36 -0.92
N ARG A 103 -6.96 -6.11 -1.08
CA ARG A 103 -6.45 -4.78 -1.40
C ARG A 103 -7.00 -4.29 -2.74
N LYS A 104 -6.94 -5.13 -3.77
CA LYS A 104 -7.47 -4.79 -5.10
C LYS A 104 -8.97 -4.49 -5.05
N LYS A 105 -9.77 -5.30 -4.35
CA LYS A 105 -11.21 -5.07 -4.20
C LYS A 105 -11.52 -3.77 -3.46
N LYS A 106 -10.73 -3.42 -2.46
CA LYS A 106 -10.84 -2.15 -1.76
C LYS A 106 -10.45 -0.97 -2.66
N GLU A 107 -9.36 -1.09 -3.41
CA GLU A 107 -8.94 -0.08 -4.41
C GLU A 107 -10.01 0.13 -5.49
N ASP A 108 -10.65 -0.95 -5.97
CA ASP A 108 -11.75 -0.88 -6.93
C ASP A 108 -13.00 -0.22 -6.31
N GLU A 109 -13.35 -0.54 -5.06
CA GLU A 109 -14.46 0.09 -4.33
C GLU A 109 -14.20 1.59 -4.06
N ASP A 110 -12.98 1.94 -3.66
CA ASP A 110 -12.57 3.33 -3.45
C ASP A 110 -12.56 4.11 -4.77
N ARG A 111 -12.18 3.46 -5.90
CA ARG A 111 -12.23 4.06 -7.24
C ARG A 111 -13.66 4.30 -7.71
N ILE A 112 -14.56 3.36 -7.47
CA ILE A 112 -15.99 3.52 -7.81
C ILE A 112 -16.60 4.62 -6.96
N ARG A 113 -16.30 4.65 -5.66
CA ARG A 113 -16.77 5.70 -4.75
C ARG A 113 -16.29 7.09 -5.17
N LEU A 114 -15.01 7.22 -5.54
CA LEU A 114 -14.46 8.47 -6.06
C LEU A 114 -15.14 8.89 -7.37
N ALA A 115 -15.42 7.93 -8.27
CA ALA A 115 -16.12 8.21 -9.52
C ALA A 115 -17.60 8.61 -9.30
N GLU A 116 -18.28 8.01 -8.33
CA GLU A 116 -19.64 8.40 -7.93
C GLU A 116 -19.67 9.76 -7.22
N GLU A 117 -18.64 10.08 -6.44
CA GLU A 117 -18.47 11.38 -5.80
C GLU A 117 -18.18 12.49 -6.83
N LEU A 118 -17.37 12.21 -7.86
CA LEU A 118 -17.16 13.09 -9.00
C LEU A 118 -18.42 13.25 -9.88
N ALA A 119 -19.26 12.21 -9.99
CA ALA A 119 -20.48 12.26 -10.78
C ALA A 119 -21.67 12.92 -10.07
N ASN A 120 -21.67 12.93 -8.73
CA ASN A 120 -22.68 13.61 -7.90
C ASN A 120 -22.18 14.93 -7.31
N ALA A 121 -20.93 15.32 -7.58
CA ALA A 121 -20.52 16.70 -7.41
C ALA A 121 -21.50 17.55 -8.22
N PRO A 122 -22.08 18.63 -7.65
CA PRO A 122 -22.80 19.59 -8.46
C PRO A 122 -21.88 19.95 -9.64
N GLU A 123 -22.44 20.05 -10.84
CA GLU A 123 -21.74 20.72 -11.93
C GLU A 123 -21.41 22.12 -11.38
N GLU A 124 -20.21 22.27 -10.82
CA GLU A 124 -19.57 23.57 -10.74
C GLU A 124 -19.55 24.00 -12.20
N GLU A 125 -20.46 24.92 -12.51
CA GLU A 125 -20.35 25.85 -13.63
C GLU A 125 -18.88 26.00 -13.91
N SER A 126 -18.47 25.55 -15.10
CA SER A 126 -17.16 25.80 -15.69
C SER A 126 -16.52 27.01 -15.02
N ASP A 127 -15.70 26.77 -14.00
CA ASP A 127 -14.79 27.78 -13.52
C ASP A 127 -13.93 28.01 -14.76
N GLU A 128 -14.25 29.11 -15.46
CA GLU A 128 -13.30 29.77 -16.33
C GLU A 128 -11.98 29.67 -15.58
N GLU A 129 -11.00 29.03 -16.20
CA GLU A 129 -9.63 29.07 -15.74
C GLU A 129 -9.27 30.57 -15.69
N GLU A 130 -9.60 31.23 -14.58
CA GLU A 130 -8.91 32.42 -14.13
C GLU A 130 -7.48 31.92 -14.04
N GLU A 131 -6.71 32.23 -15.09
CA GLU A 131 -5.27 32.23 -15.04
C GLU A 131 -4.91 33.10 -13.83
N GLU A 132 -4.87 32.49 -12.64
CA GLU A 132 -4.26 33.09 -11.47
C GLU A 132 -2.89 33.50 -11.98
N TYR A 133 -2.68 34.81 -12.06
CA TYR A 133 -1.37 35.38 -12.30
C TYR A 133 -0.50 34.89 -11.15
N VAL A 134 0.09 33.70 -11.31
CA VAL A 134 1.09 33.17 -10.40
C VAL A 134 2.23 34.14 -10.54
N ASP A 135 2.29 35.07 -9.59
CA ASP A 135 3.37 36.02 -9.48
C ASP A 135 4.67 35.19 -9.59
N PRO A 136 5.50 35.38 -10.64
CA PRO A 136 6.68 34.57 -10.85
C PRO A 136 7.69 34.70 -9.70
N ASP A 137 7.47 35.68 -8.81
CA ASP A 137 8.23 35.93 -7.60
C ASP A 137 7.64 35.29 -6.34
N ALA A 138 6.44 34.71 -6.38
CA ALA A 138 5.90 33.93 -5.28
C ALA A 138 6.56 32.54 -5.20
N CYS A 139 7.06 32.20 -4.01
CA CYS A 139 7.76 30.95 -3.75
C CYS A 139 7.13 30.21 -2.56
N VAL A 140 6.65 28.98 -2.80
CA VAL A 140 6.10 28.13 -1.74
C VAL A 140 7.18 27.16 -1.25
N ILE A 141 7.66 27.37 -0.02
CA ILE A 141 8.69 26.55 0.60
C ILE A 141 8.08 25.64 1.66
N LYS A 142 8.20 24.33 1.46
CA LYS A 142 7.84 23.33 2.46
C LYS A 142 9.03 23.03 3.33
N ALA A 143 9.08 23.64 4.51
CA ALA A 143 10.16 23.47 5.46
C ALA A 143 9.80 22.42 6.54
N ARG A 144 10.74 21.52 6.83
CA ARG A 144 10.61 20.54 7.91
C ARG A 144 11.78 20.61 8.86
N VAL A 145 11.51 20.70 10.16
CA VAL A 145 12.58 20.60 11.17
C VAL A 145 12.94 19.14 11.40
N GLU A 146 14.22 18.78 11.31
CA GLU A 146 14.72 17.43 11.57
C GLU A 146 14.40 17.01 13.01
N GLY A 147 13.83 15.81 13.18
CA GLY A 147 13.32 15.33 14.48
C GLY A 147 11.86 15.68 14.75
N LYS A 148 11.25 16.64 14.03
CA LYS A 148 9.81 16.91 14.08
C LYS A 148 9.11 16.35 12.84
N LYS A 149 7.88 15.84 13.01
CA LYS A 149 7.03 15.35 11.90
C LYS A 149 6.20 16.46 11.24
N ARG A 150 6.20 17.67 11.78
CA ARG A 150 5.42 18.80 11.25
C ARG A 150 6.13 19.40 10.04
N LEU A 151 5.35 19.59 8.97
CA LEU A 151 5.72 20.37 7.79
C LEU A 151 5.18 21.79 8.01
N HIS A 152 5.99 22.78 7.66
CA HIS A 152 5.64 24.19 7.65
C HIS A 152 5.61 24.64 6.20
N ASP A 153 4.46 25.11 5.74
CA ASP A 153 4.33 25.73 4.44
C ASP A 153 4.60 27.23 4.63
N LEU A 154 5.65 27.74 3.98
CA LEU A 154 6.10 29.12 4.05
C LEU A 154 5.91 29.77 2.68
N GLU A 155 5.12 30.83 2.65
CA GLU A 155 4.97 31.71 1.50
C GLU A 155 6.05 32.79 1.58
N MET A 156 6.96 32.77 0.61
CA MET A 156 8.14 33.65 0.56
C MET A 156 8.30 34.22 -0.84
N ARG A 157 9.03 35.32 -0.97
CA ARG A 157 9.35 35.95 -2.27
C ARG A 157 10.68 35.43 -2.81
N ALA A 158 10.86 35.47 -4.13
CA ALA A 158 12.08 35.01 -4.80
C ALA A 158 13.36 35.73 -4.32
N GLU A 159 13.22 36.95 -3.81
CA GLU A 159 14.29 37.79 -3.26
C GLU A 159 14.61 37.50 -1.79
N ASP A 160 13.75 36.75 -1.10
CA ASP A 160 14.01 36.38 0.29
C ASP A 160 15.25 35.49 0.37
N THR A 161 15.89 35.48 1.53
CA THR A 161 17.13 34.75 1.76
C THR A 161 16.90 33.45 2.52
N LEU A 162 17.90 32.57 2.51
CA LEU A 162 17.88 31.37 3.37
C LEU A 162 17.82 31.73 4.86
N GLY A 163 18.31 32.92 5.24
CA GLY A 163 18.16 33.46 6.60
C GLY A 163 16.71 33.68 6.99
N ASP A 164 15.90 34.17 6.06
CA ASP A 164 14.48 34.48 6.32
C ASP A 164 13.66 33.21 6.56
N ILE A 165 14.02 32.09 5.92
CA ILE A 165 13.44 30.77 6.23
C ILE A 165 13.70 30.39 7.69
N VAL A 166 14.93 30.60 8.17
CA VAL A 166 15.32 30.24 9.54
C VAL A 166 14.60 31.15 10.55
N SER A 167 14.52 32.45 10.27
CA SER A 167 13.78 33.41 11.09
C SER A 167 12.29 33.08 11.17
N ALA A 168 11.67 32.67 10.06
CA ALA A 168 10.26 32.27 10.03
C ALA A 168 9.98 31.00 10.86
N LEU A 169 10.91 30.04 10.87
CA LEU A 169 10.77 28.79 11.64
C LEU A 169 11.10 28.96 13.12
N PHE A 170 11.98 29.91 13.45
CA PHE A 170 12.47 30.16 14.81
C PHE A 170 12.33 31.65 15.17
N PRO A 171 11.09 32.17 15.33
CA PRO A 171 10.86 33.60 15.59
C PRO A 171 11.41 34.08 16.94
N LYS A 172 11.70 33.16 17.87
CA LYS A 172 12.32 33.46 19.17
C LYS A 172 13.85 33.37 19.16
N GLY A 173 14.45 33.21 17.96
CA GLY A 173 15.85 32.85 17.80
C GLY A 173 16.10 31.36 18.07
N THR A 174 17.21 30.87 17.56
CA THR A 174 17.82 29.63 18.02
C THR A 174 18.61 29.90 19.30
N GLY A 175 18.69 28.94 20.22
CA GLY A 175 19.38 29.13 21.50
C GLY A 175 20.84 29.56 21.31
N GLU A 176 21.41 30.28 22.29
CA GLU A 176 22.82 30.69 22.25
C GLU A 176 23.72 29.46 22.00
N GLY A 177 24.43 29.45 20.86
CA GLY A 177 25.33 28.37 20.45
C GLY A 177 24.71 27.27 19.57
N GLU A 178 23.48 27.44 19.08
CA GLU A 178 22.86 26.51 18.12
C GLU A 178 23.14 26.89 16.66
N GLU A 179 23.59 25.93 15.87
CA GLU A 179 23.81 26.07 14.43
C GLU A 179 22.69 25.45 13.63
N VAL A 180 22.23 26.16 12.60
CA VAL A 180 21.17 25.67 11.73
C VAL A 180 21.78 25.19 10.42
N ARG A 181 21.42 23.99 9.99
CA ARG A 181 21.77 23.43 8.69
C ARG A 181 20.51 23.27 7.85
N VAL A 182 20.47 24.01 6.75
CA VAL A 182 19.40 24.00 5.76
C VAL A 182 19.81 23.04 4.63
N THR A 183 18.98 22.04 4.34
CA THR A 183 19.24 21.02 3.32
C THR A 183 18.09 20.93 2.34
N CYS A 184 18.37 21.14 1.05
CA CYS A 184 17.44 20.84 -0.04
C CYS A 184 17.99 19.70 -0.89
N ALA A 185 17.39 18.51 -0.79
CA ALA A 185 17.86 17.33 -1.51
C ALA A 185 17.68 17.46 -3.03
N ALA A 186 16.57 18.05 -3.48
CA ALA A 186 16.26 18.23 -4.89
C ALA A 186 17.29 19.11 -5.62
N ARG A 187 17.80 20.15 -4.93
CA ARG A 187 18.79 21.08 -5.46
C ARG A 187 20.23 20.81 -5.00
N ARG A 188 20.45 19.72 -4.26
CA ARG A 188 21.75 19.35 -3.66
C ARG A 188 22.39 20.48 -2.85
N LEU A 189 21.55 21.28 -2.21
CA LEU A 189 21.96 22.43 -1.41
C LEU A 189 22.10 21.99 0.05
N ILE A 190 23.24 22.26 0.66
CA ILE A 190 23.47 22.09 2.10
C ILE A 190 24.17 23.36 2.56
N VAL A 191 23.46 24.19 3.33
CA VAL A 191 23.97 25.47 3.84
C VAL A 191 23.91 25.44 5.36
N SER A 192 24.96 25.92 6.00
CA SER A 192 25.05 26.06 7.46
C SER A 192 24.96 27.53 7.82
N SER A 193 24.37 27.85 8.97
CA SER A 193 24.26 29.21 9.50
C SER A 193 25.62 29.88 9.77
N LYS A 194 26.72 29.11 9.88
CA LYS A 194 28.10 29.63 9.94
C LYS A 194 28.53 30.30 8.63
N ASP A 195 27.99 29.86 7.49
CA ASP A 195 28.32 30.39 6.18
C ASP A 195 27.41 31.59 5.83
N LYS A 196 27.81 32.77 6.34
CA LYS A 196 27.07 34.02 6.13
C LYS A 196 26.88 34.35 4.64
N GLY A 197 27.84 33.98 3.79
CA GLY A 197 27.79 34.25 2.35
C GLY A 197 26.82 33.32 1.60
N ALA A 198 26.67 32.08 2.06
CA ALA A 198 25.64 31.18 1.52
C ALA A 198 24.24 31.47 2.08
N MET A 199 24.14 31.94 3.33
CA MET A 199 22.87 32.30 3.98
C MET A 199 22.23 33.59 3.43
N SER A 200 23.05 34.52 2.90
CA SER A 200 22.58 35.76 2.27
C SER A 200 22.13 35.58 0.81
N ARG A 201 22.25 34.37 0.24
CA ARG A 201 21.80 34.10 -1.13
C ARG A 201 20.28 34.07 -1.19
N THR A 202 19.76 34.62 -2.28
CA THR A 202 18.32 34.64 -2.54
C THR A 202 17.81 33.24 -2.86
N LEU A 203 16.52 33.00 -2.63
CA LEU A 203 15.85 31.75 -3.02
C LEU A 203 16.01 31.48 -4.53
N ARG A 204 16.01 32.53 -5.35
CA ARG A 204 16.26 32.46 -6.80
C ARG A 204 17.67 31.95 -7.11
N GLU A 205 18.71 32.48 -6.46
CA GLU A 205 20.09 32.03 -6.62
C GLU A 205 20.30 30.58 -6.17
N CYS A 206 19.60 30.18 -5.12
CA CYS A 206 19.58 28.80 -4.62
C CYS A 206 18.70 27.85 -5.46
N LYS A 207 18.02 28.36 -6.51
CA LYS A 207 17.11 27.62 -7.38
C LYS A 207 15.94 26.97 -6.62
N LEU A 208 15.47 27.62 -5.56
CA LEU A 208 14.38 27.14 -4.72
C LEU A 208 13.00 27.64 -5.22
N THR A 209 12.96 28.55 -6.18
CA THR A 209 11.75 29.02 -6.86
C THR A 209 11.30 28.05 -7.96
N PRO A 210 9.99 27.93 -8.25
CA PRO A 210 8.84 28.53 -7.54
C PRO A 210 8.40 27.72 -6.31
N SER A 211 8.91 26.50 -6.14
CA SER A 211 8.65 25.69 -4.94
C SER A 211 9.82 24.78 -4.59
N ALA A 212 10.05 24.61 -3.29
CA ALA A 212 11.09 23.72 -2.79
C ALA A 212 10.70 23.06 -1.48
N SER A 213 11.20 21.83 -1.28
CA SER A 213 11.18 21.16 0.03
C SER A 213 12.55 21.26 0.69
N VAL A 214 12.55 21.73 1.93
CA VAL A 214 13.75 22.03 2.68
C VAL A 214 13.67 21.36 4.05
N VAL A 215 14.77 20.73 4.47
CA VAL A 215 14.93 20.15 5.79
C VAL A 215 15.89 21.02 6.59
N VAL A 216 15.45 21.44 7.77
CA VAL A 216 16.21 22.32 8.66
C VAL A 216 16.61 21.54 9.90
N LYS A 217 17.92 21.35 10.09
CA LYS A 217 18.49 20.66 11.25
C LYS A 217 19.08 21.68 12.21
N VAL A 218 18.71 21.63 13.48
CA VAL A 218 19.39 22.39 14.54
C VAL A 218 20.48 21.50 15.12
N ILE A 219 21.71 21.99 15.12
CA ILE A 219 22.92 21.32 15.59
C ILE A 219 23.37 22.07 16.85
N SER A 220 23.37 21.39 18.00
CA SER A 220 24.00 21.92 19.21
C SER A 220 25.49 21.55 19.24
N SER A 221 26.28 22.37 19.93
CA SER A 221 27.74 22.23 20.05
C SER A 221 28.23 20.87 20.57
N ALA A 222 27.36 20.07 21.22
CA ALA A 222 27.67 18.69 21.63
C ALA A 222 27.76 17.68 20.46
N THR A 223 27.41 18.06 19.22
CA THR A 223 27.25 17.16 18.07
C THR A 223 28.08 17.50 16.83
N GLU A 224 29.05 18.41 16.93
CA GLU A 224 29.85 18.88 15.78
C GLU A 224 30.63 17.74 15.08
N GLU A 225 31.22 16.79 15.81
CA GLU A 225 31.97 15.67 15.22
C GLU A 225 31.07 14.63 14.52
N ALA A 226 29.83 14.45 15.00
CA ALA A 226 28.86 13.57 14.36
C ALA A 226 28.30 14.19 13.08
N ALA A 227 28.07 15.51 13.08
CA ALA A 227 27.49 16.24 11.96
C ALA A 227 28.43 16.38 10.75
N ALA A 228 29.75 16.33 10.95
CA ALA A 228 30.75 16.30 9.87
C ALA A 228 30.84 14.91 9.21
N LYS A 229 30.85 13.84 10.03
CA LYS A 229 30.84 12.45 9.54
C LYS A 229 29.55 12.09 8.81
N ASP A 230 28.40 12.57 9.29
CA ASP A 230 27.11 12.37 8.60
C ASP A 230 27.02 13.14 7.28
N ALA A 231 27.62 14.33 7.18
CA ALA A 231 27.65 15.10 5.94
C ALA A 231 28.51 14.42 4.86
N GLU A 232 29.64 13.84 5.24
CA GLU A 232 30.50 13.07 4.33
C GLU A 232 29.83 11.75 3.91
N ALA A 233 29.21 11.03 4.86
CA ALA A 233 28.46 9.81 4.60
C ALA A 233 27.25 10.07 3.68
N ALA A 234 26.53 11.18 3.87
CA ALA A 234 25.41 11.58 3.00
C ALA A 234 25.87 11.91 1.57
N LYS A 235 27.01 12.60 1.41
CA LYS A 235 27.62 12.88 0.10
C LYS A 235 28.00 11.58 -0.62
N LYS A 236 28.61 10.62 0.08
CA LYS A 236 29.02 9.32 -0.48
C LYS A 236 27.81 8.47 -0.91
N ARG A 237 26.76 8.41 -0.08
CA ARG A 237 25.50 7.69 -0.41
C ARG A 237 24.75 8.28 -1.60
N MET A 238 24.81 9.60 -1.78
CA MET A 238 24.18 10.25 -2.95
C MET A 238 24.97 10.02 -4.24
N ALA A 239 26.31 10.03 -4.18
CA ALA A 239 27.15 9.71 -5.32
C ALA A 239 26.94 8.27 -5.81
N GLU A 240 26.86 7.31 -4.88
CA GLU A 240 26.63 5.88 -5.15
C GLU A 240 25.25 5.63 -5.79
N ARG A 241 24.19 6.28 -5.29
CA ARG A 241 22.85 6.19 -5.89
C ARG A 241 22.77 6.79 -7.29
N ALA A 242 23.56 7.84 -7.58
CA ALA A 242 23.62 8.44 -8.91
C ALA A 242 24.35 7.53 -9.91
N GLN A 243 25.40 6.82 -9.49
CA GLN A 243 26.08 5.80 -10.31
C GLN A 243 25.17 4.60 -10.57
N ALA A 244 24.52 4.04 -9.55
CA ALA A 244 23.60 2.90 -9.72
C ALA A 244 22.43 3.19 -10.69
N ARG A 245 21.96 4.44 -10.75
CA ARG A 245 20.96 4.88 -11.75
C ARG A 245 21.52 4.94 -13.17
N ARG A 246 22.77 5.35 -13.34
CA ARG A 246 23.45 5.36 -14.65
C ARG A 246 23.70 3.93 -15.13
N ASP A 247 24.12 3.03 -14.25
CA ASP A 247 24.42 1.64 -14.61
C ASP A 247 23.15 0.87 -14.97
N ARG A 248 22.03 1.10 -14.27
CA ARG A 248 20.72 0.54 -14.64
C ARG A 248 20.23 1.04 -16.00
N LYS A 249 20.47 2.32 -16.32
CA LYS A 249 20.08 2.88 -17.62
C LYS A 249 20.89 2.26 -18.76
N LYS A 250 22.21 2.07 -18.55
CA LYS A 250 23.08 1.36 -19.51
C LYS A 250 22.69 -0.11 -19.70
N ALA A 251 22.31 -0.80 -18.62
CA ALA A 251 21.87 -2.20 -18.69
C ALA A 251 20.51 -2.36 -19.42
N ALA A 252 19.60 -1.39 -19.27
CA ALA A 252 18.30 -1.39 -19.95
C ALA A 252 18.42 -1.11 -21.46
N GLU A 253 19.44 -0.38 -21.91
CA GLU A 253 19.70 -0.13 -23.33
C GLU A 253 20.21 -1.38 -24.08
N GLN A 254 20.69 -2.41 -23.38
CA GLN A 254 21.31 -3.60 -23.99
C GLN A 254 20.39 -4.83 -24.14
N THR A 255 19.10 -4.73 -23.75
CA THR A 255 18.15 -5.87 -23.75
C THR A 255 16.92 -5.68 -24.65
N MET A 256 17.07 -5.00 -25.80
CA MET A 256 16.09 -4.99 -26.90
C MET A 256 16.69 -5.54 -28.20
N GLN A 257 17.23 -6.75 -28.17
CA GLN A 257 17.37 -7.53 -29.40
C GLN A 257 16.21 -8.53 -29.47
N SER A 258 15.30 -8.22 -30.39
CA SER A 258 14.12 -8.98 -30.78
C SER A 258 14.40 -10.47 -30.97
N SER A 259 13.77 -11.33 -30.18
CA SER A 259 13.49 -12.70 -30.58
C SER A 259 12.33 -12.68 -31.59
N GLY A 260 12.64 -12.36 -32.84
CA GLY A 260 11.75 -12.55 -33.97
C GLY A 260 11.50 -14.04 -34.15
N ILE A 261 10.27 -14.48 -33.91
CA ILE A 261 9.80 -15.82 -34.22
C ILE A 261 9.69 -15.91 -35.74
N TYR A 262 10.72 -16.43 -36.41
CA TYR A 262 10.61 -16.88 -37.78
C TYR A 262 9.81 -18.19 -37.79
N SER A 263 8.53 -18.10 -38.15
CA SER A 263 7.81 -19.26 -38.71
C SER A 263 8.14 -19.30 -40.20
N LYS A 264 9.06 -20.19 -40.57
CA LYS A 264 9.30 -20.57 -41.96
C LYS A 264 9.13 -22.08 -42.04
N ASP A 265 8.15 -22.49 -42.82
CA ASP A 265 7.83 -23.85 -43.16
C ASP A 265 9.10 -24.66 -43.49
N ASP A 266 9.27 -25.82 -42.86
CA ASP A 266 10.04 -26.92 -43.45
C ASP A 266 9.21 -28.20 -43.36
N ASN A 267 8.78 -28.60 -44.55
CA ASN A 267 8.00 -29.77 -44.88
C ASN A 267 8.97 -30.77 -45.56
N ALA A 268 9.37 -31.88 -44.91
CA ALA A 268 9.85 -33.09 -45.61
C ALA A 268 10.13 -34.29 -44.68
N LYS A 269 9.34 -35.35 -44.88
CA LYS A 269 9.70 -36.78 -44.95
C LYS A 269 10.75 -37.36 -43.98
N GLY A 270 10.30 -38.35 -43.20
CA GLY A 270 11.13 -39.34 -42.48
C GLY A 270 10.34 -40.05 -41.42
#